data_AF-A0A8W8LNI2-F1
#
_entry.id   AF-A0A8W8LNI2-F1
#
_cell.length_a   1.000
_cell.length_b   1.000
_cell.length_c   1.000
_cell.angle_alpha   90.00
_cell.angle_beta   90.00
_cell.angle_gamma   90.00
#
_symmetry.space_group_name_H-M   'P 1'
#
loop_
_entity.id
_entity.type
_entity.pdbx_description
1 polymer ?
#
loop_
_entity_poly.entity_id
_entity_poly.type
_entity_poly.pdbx_seq_one_letter_code
_entity_poly.pdbx_strand_id
1 'polypeptide(L)'
;SVSLTSNPCTPENLAKGIIYFAVTGDKHKFIECDLNGNANVLTCPSLLAWDESRLSCVYSFQAGQPTPTPNTASLGGSGVTTNPCKNSVVTTGNTQFHSHPDPAKFIQCDIAGNAYVLACPSGLVWNEFSTTCVSPFTQAVGAPP
;
A
#
# COMPACT_ATOMS: atom_id res chain seq x y z
N SER A 1 -7.89 -0.87 23.49
CA SER A 1 -8.97 -0.89 22.48
C SER A 1 -8.79 0.32 21.60
N VAL A 2 -8.69 0.14 20.29
CA VAL A 2 -8.66 1.27 19.36
C VAL A 2 -10.12 1.66 19.13
N SER A 3 -10.53 2.82 19.66
CA SER A 3 -11.90 3.32 19.48
C SER A 3 -11.93 4.24 18.27
N LEU A 4 -12.76 3.90 17.29
CA LEU A 4 -13.15 4.83 16.24
C LEU A 4 -13.95 5.97 16.89
N THR A 5 -13.40 7.19 16.86
CA THR A 5 -14.08 8.38 17.40
C THR A 5 -15.26 8.80 16.52
N SER A 6 -15.29 8.37 15.26
CA SER A 6 -16.39 8.54 14.30
C SER A 6 -16.28 7.49 13.18
N ASN A 7 -17.42 7.10 12.58
CA ASN A 7 -17.44 6.24 11.39
C ASN A 7 -17.17 7.10 10.14
N PRO A 8 -16.05 6.92 9.42
CA PRO A 8 -15.74 7.71 8.22
C PRO A 8 -16.50 7.27 6.97
N CYS A 9 -17.21 6.14 7.00
CA CYS A 9 -17.97 5.59 5.88
C CYS A 9 -19.30 6.31 5.68
N THR A 10 -19.25 7.63 5.47
CA THR A 10 -20.41 8.48 5.25
C THR A 10 -20.90 8.35 3.79
N PRO A 11 -22.20 8.59 3.52
CA PRO A 11 -22.70 8.63 2.14
C PRO A 11 -21.92 9.61 1.24
N GLU A 12 -21.43 10.72 1.79
CA GLU A 12 -20.62 11.69 1.06
C GLU A 12 -19.26 11.11 0.65
N ASN A 13 -18.57 10.41 1.55
CA ASN A 13 -17.29 9.79 1.25
C ASN A 13 -17.44 8.64 0.25
N LEU A 14 -18.47 7.79 0.43
CA LEU A 14 -18.79 6.73 -0.53
C LEU A 14 -19.08 7.28 -1.93
N ALA A 15 -19.84 8.37 -2.03
CA ALA A 15 -20.13 9.02 -3.33
C ALA A 15 -18.88 9.58 -4.02
N LYS A 16 -17.83 9.91 -3.26
CA LYS A 16 -16.52 10.36 -3.78
C LYS A 16 -15.54 9.21 -4.02
N GLY A 17 -15.92 7.96 -3.72
CA GLY A 17 -15.02 6.80 -3.80
C GLY A 17 -13.93 6.77 -2.71
N ILE A 18 -14.09 7.55 -1.64
CA ILE A 18 -13.16 7.58 -0.51
C ILE A 18 -13.60 6.49 0.47
N ILE A 19 -13.02 5.30 0.32
CA ILE A 19 -13.43 4.08 1.05
C ILE A 19 -12.36 3.55 2.00
N TYR A 20 -11.17 4.14 2.04
CA TYR A 20 -10.10 3.76 2.94
C TYR A 20 -9.71 4.93 3.85
N PHE A 21 -9.49 4.66 5.13
CA PHE A 21 -9.15 5.68 6.12
C PHE A 21 -8.16 5.17 7.17
N ALA A 22 -7.31 6.05 7.67
CA ALA A 22 -6.42 5.78 8.78
C ALA A 22 -7.20 5.51 10.07
N VAL A 23 -6.65 4.61 10.90
CA VAL A 23 -7.10 4.44 12.26
C VAL A 23 -6.26 5.32 13.20
N THR A 24 -6.91 6.29 13.84
CA THR A 24 -6.25 7.17 14.82
C THR A 24 -5.65 6.36 15.97
N GLY A 25 -4.36 6.57 16.24
CA GLY A 25 -3.65 5.95 17.37
C GLY A 25 -3.11 4.54 17.10
N ASP A 26 -3.39 3.94 15.94
CA ASP A 26 -2.80 2.66 15.54
C ASP A 26 -2.43 2.67 14.05
N LYS A 27 -1.14 2.93 13.77
CA LYS A 27 -0.60 2.96 12.40
C LYS A 27 -0.60 1.58 11.72
N HIS A 28 -0.88 0.49 12.42
CA HIS A 28 -0.93 -0.85 11.84
C HIS A 28 -2.35 -1.29 11.47
N LYS A 29 -3.30 -0.37 11.56
CA LYS A 29 -4.70 -0.60 11.19
C LYS A 29 -5.21 0.51 10.28
N PHE A 30 -6.20 0.13 9.47
CA PHE A 30 -6.91 1.03 8.59
C PHE A 30 -8.38 0.61 8.52
N ILE A 31 -9.23 1.46 7.98
CA ILE A 31 -10.65 1.23 7.80
C ILE A 31 -10.91 1.01 6.32
N GLU A 32 -11.69 -0.02 6.00
CA GLU A 32 -12.31 -0.21 4.70
C GLU A 32 -13.82 -0.05 4.83
N CYS A 33 -14.38 0.85 4.03
CA CYS A 33 -15.82 1.07 3.94
C CYS A 33 -16.45 0.10 2.95
N ASP A 34 -17.52 -0.56 3.36
CA ASP A 34 -18.40 -1.22 2.41
C ASP A 34 -19.41 -0.23 1.79
N LEU A 35 -20.12 -0.70 0.76
CA LEU A 35 -21.11 0.12 0.05
C LEU A 35 -22.35 0.47 0.89
N ASN A 36 -22.52 -0.17 2.05
CA ASN A 36 -23.61 0.07 2.99
C ASN A 36 -23.24 1.10 4.06
N GLY A 37 -21.99 1.59 4.08
CA GLY A 37 -21.52 2.56 5.07
C GLY A 37 -20.98 1.92 6.35
N ASN A 38 -20.71 0.61 6.36
CA ASN A 38 -20.07 -0.03 7.50
C ASN A 38 -18.56 0.16 7.43
N ALA A 39 -17.96 0.54 8.56
CA ALA A 39 -16.51 0.65 8.74
C ALA A 39 -15.91 -0.67 9.23
N ASN A 40 -15.09 -1.30 8.38
CA ASN A 40 -14.35 -2.51 8.72
C ASN A 40 -12.92 -2.13 9.12
N VAL A 41 -12.53 -2.35 10.38
CA VAL A 41 -11.16 -2.12 10.82
C VAL A 41 -10.29 -3.32 10.44
N LEU A 42 -9.40 -3.11 9.49
CA LEU A 42 -8.45 -4.10 9.00
C LEU A 42 -7.08 -3.87 9.64
N THR A 43 -6.30 -4.95 9.75
CA THR A 43 -4.91 -4.90 10.22
C THR A 43 -4.00 -5.02 9.01
N CYS A 44 -3.00 -4.15 8.93
CA CYS A 44 -1.98 -4.25 7.91
C CYS A 44 -1.28 -5.63 7.98
N PRO A 45 -0.94 -6.26 6.85
CA PRO A 45 -0.17 -7.49 6.87
C PRO A 45 1.18 -7.29 7.57
N SER A 46 1.62 -8.26 8.38
CA SER A 46 2.94 -8.22 9.04
C SER A 46 3.16 -6.94 9.89
N LEU A 47 4.40 -6.43 9.97
CA LEU A 47 4.79 -5.19 10.66
C LEU A 47 4.54 -3.91 9.83
N LEU A 48 3.75 -3.97 8.76
CA LEU A 48 3.51 -2.84 7.87
C LEU A 48 2.67 -1.76 8.56
N ALA A 49 2.93 -0.50 8.21
CA ALA A 49 2.17 0.64 8.65
C ALA A 49 1.31 1.19 7.51
N TRP A 50 0.12 1.65 7.83
CA TRP A 50 -0.79 2.34 6.93
C TRP A 50 -0.20 3.69 6.50
N ASP A 51 -0.18 3.92 5.19
CA ASP A 51 0.13 5.21 4.57
C ASP A 51 -1.12 5.76 3.89
N GLU A 52 -1.75 6.75 4.53
CA GLU A 52 -2.99 7.39 4.07
C GLU A 52 -2.82 8.02 2.69
N SER A 53 -1.65 8.58 2.37
CA SER A 53 -1.43 9.24 1.08
C SER A 53 -1.43 8.26 -0.10
N ARG A 54 -1.19 6.98 0.20
CA ARG A 54 -1.17 5.89 -0.77
C ARG A 54 -2.41 5.01 -0.67
N LEU A 55 -3.11 5.04 0.45
CA LEU A 55 -4.18 4.09 0.76
C LEU A 55 -3.66 2.63 0.73
N SER A 56 -2.46 2.40 1.29
CA SER A 56 -1.83 1.08 1.33
C SER A 56 -0.96 0.89 2.57
N CYS A 57 -0.71 -0.37 2.93
CA CYS A 57 0.21 -0.74 4.00
C CYS A 57 1.63 -0.90 3.44
N VAL A 58 2.59 -0.19 4.01
CA VAL A 58 3.98 -0.11 3.55
C VAL A 58 4.96 -0.31 4.71
N TYR A 59 6.23 -0.58 4.41
CA TYR A 59 7.29 -0.52 5.42
C TYR A 59 7.63 0.94 5.74
N SER A 60 7.74 1.24 7.04
CA SER A 60 8.32 2.49 7.51
C SER A 60 9.82 2.30 7.75
N PHE A 61 10.68 2.79 6.85
CA PHE A 61 12.15 2.72 7.01
C PHE A 61 12.69 3.78 7.98
N GLN A 62 12.04 3.97 9.12
CA GLN A 62 12.51 4.89 10.16
C GLN A 62 13.63 4.26 10.98
N ALA A 63 14.63 5.06 11.35
CA ALA A 63 15.72 4.62 12.22
C ALA A 63 15.16 4.07 13.54
N GLY A 64 15.59 2.86 13.93
CA GLY A 64 15.15 2.21 15.16
C GLY A 64 13.82 1.43 15.06
N GLN A 65 13.21 1.33 13.87
CA GLN A 65 12.16 0.33 13.63
C GLN A 65 12.77 -0.98 13.13
N PRO A 66 12.13 -2.14 13.43
CA PRO A 66 12.58 -3.43 12.89
C PRO A 66 12.67 -3.34 11.37
N THR A 67 13.89 -3.47 10.86
CA THR A 67 14.10 -3.58 9.41
C THR A 67 13.65 -4.97 8.99
N PRO A 68 12.78 -5.09 7.98
CA PRO A 68 12.43 -6.39 7.42
C PRO A 68 13.68 -7.00 6.81
N THR A 69 13.78 -8.32 6.81
CA THR A 69 14.80 -8.97 5.98
C THR A 69 14.44 -8.71 4.51
N PRO A 70 15.36 -8.19 3.68
CA PRO A 70 15.11 -8.02 2.26
C PRO A 70 14.60 -9.33 1.67
N ASN A 71 13.42 -9.31 1.07
CA ASN A 71 12.88 -10.49 0.41
C ASN A 71 13.48 -10.58 -1.01
N THR A 72 14.81 -10.64 -1.09
CA THR A 72 15.56 -10.85 -2.34
C THR A 72 15.17 -12.18 -3.01
N ALA A 73 14.72 -13.16 -2.22
CA ALA A 73 14.25 -14.46 -2.69
C ALA A 73 12.99 -14.36 -3.58
N SER A 74 12.13 -13.35 -3.38
CA SER A 74 10.89 -13.20 -4.15
C SER A 74 11.12 -12.64 -5.56
N LEU A 75 12.24 -11.98 -5.85
CA LEU A 75 12.52 -11.49 -7.22
C LEU A 75 12.81 -12.65 -8.18
N GLY A 76 13.47 -13.70 -7.68
CA GLY A 76 13.82 -14.89 -8.47
C GLY A 76 12.63 -15.77 -8.87
N GLY A 77 11.51 -15.70 -8.14
CA GLY A 77 10.28 -16.43 -8.46
C GLY A 77 9.27 -15.66 -9.33
N SER A 78 9.48 -14.36 -9.52
CA SER A 78 8.50 -13.45 -10.15
C SER A 78 8.83 -13.04 -11.58
N GLY A 79 9.98 -13.44 -12.14
CA GLY A 79 10.42 -12.98 -13.47
C GLY A 79 11.01 -11.57 -13.47
N VAL A 80 11.24 -10.96 -12.30
CA VAL A 80 11.96 -9.69 -12.15
C VAL A 80 13.46 -10.00 -12.12
N THR A 81 14.11 -9.93 -13.29
CA THR A 81 15.53 -10.32 -13.43
C THR A 81 16.52 -9.32 -12.83
N THR A 82 16.07 -8.11 -12.52
CA THR A 82 16.91 -7.02 -12.00
C THR A 82 16.20 -6.31 -10.85
N ASN A 83 16.88 -6.14 -9.71
CA ASN A 83 16.36 -5.37 -8.58
C ASN A 83 16.12 -3.89 -9.00
N PRO A 84 14.87 -3.40 -9.04
CA PRO A 84 14.55 -2.04 -9.48
C PRO A 84 14.99 -0.96 -8.47
N CYS A 85 15.32 -1.36 -7.25
CA CYS A 85 15.82 -0.47 -6.20
C CYS A 85 17.32 -0.19 -6.34
N LYS A 86 18.04 -0.96 -7.17
CA LYS A 86 19.48 -0.79 -7.36
C LYS A 86 19.74 0.47 -8.16
N ASN A 87 20.47 1.42 -7.57
CA ASN A 87 20.77 2.76 -8.11
C ASN A 87 19.59 3.75 -8.12
N SER A 88 18.44 3.40 -7.53
CA SER A 88 17.35 4.36 -7.33
C SER A 88 17.72 5.28 -6.18
N VAL A 89 17.85 6.59 -6.45
CA VAL A 89 17.84 7.59 -5.38
C VAL A 89 16.43 7.58 -4.82
N VAL A 90 16.24 6.92 -3.68
CA VAL A 90 14.94 6.88 -2.99
C VAL A 90 14.70 8.25 -2.37
N THR A 91 14.09 9.14 -3.16
CA THR A 91 13.47 10.37 -2.68
C THR A 91 12.02 10.06 -2.29
N THR A 92 11.42 10.90 -1.45
CA THR A 92 10.01 10.76 -1.04
C THR A 92 9.12 10.83 -2.30
N GLY A 93 8.71 9.70 -2.89
CA GLY A 93 7.93 9.67 -4.13
C GLY A 93 8.14 8.44 -5.05
N ASN A 94 7.95 8.65 -6.36
CA ASN A 94 7.80 7.63 -7.42
C ASN A 94 8.98 6.65 -7.60
N THR A 95 10.16 6.92 -7.03
CA THR A 95 11.31 5.99 -7.11
C THR A 95 11.36 5.00 -5.96
N GLN A 96 10.49 5.15 -4.97
CA GLN A 96 10.40 4.23 -3.84
C GLN A 96 9.58 2.98 -4.15
N PHE A 97 8.67 3.02 -5.12
CA PHE A 97 7.74 1.92 -5.38
C PHE A 97 7.74 1.55 -6.85
N HIS A 98 7.72 0.24 -7.12
CA HIS A 98 7.80 -0.30 -8.48
C HIS A 98 6.80 -1.42 -8.70
N SER A 99 6.43 -1.60 -9.97
CA SER A 99 5.56 -2.69 -10.39
C SER A 99 6.19 -4.04 -10.13
N HIS A 100 5.32 -4.99 -9.77
CA HIS A 100 5.64 -6.39 -9.68
C HIS A 100 4.86 -7.16 -10.78
N PRO A 101 5.40 -8.25 -11.35
CA PRO A 101 4.72 -9.00 -12.42
C PRO A 101 3.39 -9.64 -12.00
N ASP A 102 3.27 -10.04 -10.74
CA ASP A 102 1.99 -10.32 -10.09
C ASP A 102 1.29 -9.00 -9.75
N PRO A 103 0.14 -8.66 -10.37
CA PRO A 103 -0.54 -7.38 -10.18
C PRO A 103 -1.14 -7.22 -8.78
N ALA A 104 -1.29 -8.30 -8.00
CA ALA A 104 -1.71 -8.23 -6.60
C ALA A 104 -0.53 -7.87 -5.67
N LYS A 105 0.64 -7.54 -6.23
CA LYS A 105 1.85 -7.20 -5.47
C LYS A 105 2.52 -5.96 -6.04
N PHE A 106 3.40 -5.37 -5.24
CA PHE A 106 4.27 -4.28 -5.62
C PHE A 106 5.62 -4.39 -4.91
N ILE A 107 6.59 -3.61 -5.35
CA ILE A 107 7.93 -3.57 -4.76
C ILE A 107 8.10 -2.22 -4.08
N GLN A 108 8.57 -2.20 -2.83
CA GLN A 108 9.04 -1.01 -2.15
C GLN A 108 10.56 -1.07 -1.98
N CYS A 109 11.23 0.06 -2.18
CA CYS A 109 12.66 0.22 -2.00
C CYS A 109 12.98 0.89 -0.68
N ASP A 110 14.03 0.43 0.00
CA ASP A 110 14.68 1.22 1.04
C ASP A 110 15.80 2.11 0.47
N ILE A 111 16.29 3.02 1.32
CA ILE A 111 17.36 3.95 0.98
C ILE A 111 18.71 3.26 0.66
N ALA A 112 18.88 1.99 1.02
CA ALA A 112 20.07 1.20 0.73
C ALA A 112 19.95 0.45 -0.61
N GLY A 113 18.82 0.56 -1.31
CA GLY A 113 18.57 -0.10 -2.58
C GLY A 113 18.11 -1.55 -2.45
N ASN A 114 17.64 -1.97 -1.27
CA ASN A 114 17.00 -3.27 -1.11
C ASN A 114 15.54 -3.22 -1.56
N ALA A 115 15.09 -4.29 -2.21
CA ALA A 115 13.71 -4.48 -2.65
C ALA A 115 12.91 -5.35 -1.69
N TYR A 116 11.67 -4.93 -1.44
CA TYR A 116 10.70 -5.64 -0.62
C TYR A 116 9.42 -5.84 -1.42
N VAL A 117 9.05 -7.10 -1.67
CA VAL A 117 7.78 -7.44 -2.32
C VAL A 117 6.66 -7.40 -1.28
N LEU A 118 5.61 -6.63 -1.57
CA LEU A 118 4.45 -6.39 -0.73
C LEU A 118 3.20 -6.82 -1.49
N ALA A 119 2.19 -7.31 -0.77
CA ALA A 119 0.89 -7.58 -1.34
C ALA A 119 0.03 -6.31 -1.30
N CYS A 120 -0.74 -6.09 -2.35
CA CYS A 120 -1.85 -5.17 -2.31
C CYS A 120 -2.89 -5.65 -1.28
N PRO A 121 -3.65 -4.73 -0.65
CA PRO A 121 -4.85 -5.10 0.08
C PRO A 121 -5.78 -5.99 -0.77
N SER A 122 -6.57 -6.84 -0.10
CA SER A 122 -7.37 -7.87 -0.75
C SER A 122 -8.27 -7.29 -1.84
N GLY A 123 -8.14 -7.81 -3.06
CA GLY A 123 -8.94 -7.40 -4.21
C GLY A 123 -8.43 -6.15 -4.95
N LEU A 124 -7.37 -5.49 -4.46
CA LEU A 124 -6.72 -4.39 -5.17
C LEU A 124 -5.57 -4.88 -6.06
N VAL A 125 -5.26 -4.09 -7.08
CA VAL A 125 -4.17 -4.34 -8.01
C VAL A 125 -3.25 -3.12 -8.10
N TRP A 126 -1.95 -3.36 -8.29
CA TRP A 126 -0.97 -2.31 -8.45
C TRP A 126 -1.22 -1.50 -9.72
N ASN A 127 -1.17 -0.17 -9.59
CA ASN A 127 -1.23 0.78 -10.68
C ASN A 127 0.08 1.57 -10.75
N GLU A 128 0.82 1.45 -11.85
CA GLU A 128 2.10 2.15 -11.99
C GLU A 128 1.98 3.67 -12.08
N PHE A 129 0.85 4.20 -12.58
CA PHE A 129 0.67 5.63 -12.77
C PHE A 129 0.44 6.35 -11.43
N SER A 130 -0.42 5.81 -10.59
CA SER A 130 -0.67 6.34 -9.24
C SER A 130 0.36 5.85 -8.21
N THR A 131 1.19 4.88 -8.58
CA THR A 131 2.17 4.21 -7.69
C THR A 131 1.52 3.69 -6.40
N THR A 132 0.30 3.16 -6.53
CA THR A 132 -0.42 2.54 -5.42
C THR A 132 -1.34 1.42 -5.89
N CYS A 133 -1.84 0.63 -4.94
CA CYS A 133 -2.86 -0.37 -5.19
C CYS A 133 -4.23 0.30 -5.32
N VAL A 134 -4.92 0.01 -6.41
CA VAL A 134 -6.25 0.56 -6.72
C VAL A 134 -7.23 -0.57 -6.96
N SER A 135 -8.52 -0.25 -6.96
CA SER A 135 -9.53 -1.24 -7.32
C SER A 135 -9.37 -1.66 -8.80
N PRO A 136 -9.75 -2.90 -9.17
CA PRO A 136 -9.69 -3.35 -10.56
C PRO A 136 -10.53 -2.46 -11.50
N PHE A 137 -11.59 -1.84 -10.98
CA PHE A 137 -12.40 -0.87 -11.71
C PHE A 137 -11.58 0.39 -12.05
N THR A 138 -10.89 0.97 -11.06
CA THR A 138 -10.00 2.13 -11.23
C THR A 138 -8.84 1.83 -12.19
N GLN A 139 -8.33 0.60 -12.19
CA GLN A 139 -7.28 0.17 -13.11
C GLN A 139 -7.73 0.15 -14.57
N ALA A 140 -8.99 -0.24 -14.84
CA ALA A 140 -9.52 -0.41 -16.19
C ALA A 140 -9.89 0.90 -16.89
N VAL A 141 -10.25 1.94 -16.13
CA VAL A 141 -10.64 3.25 -16.68
C VAL A 141 -9.44 4.16 -16.97
N GLY A 142 -8.24 3.79 -16.52
CA GLY A 142 -7.12 4.71 -16.40
C GLY A 142 -7.40 5.74 -15.30
N ALA A 143 -6.37 6.15 -14.56
CA ALA A 143 -6.54 7.24 -13.60
C ALA A 143 -7.26 8.44 -14.28
N PRO A 144 -8.20 9.13 -13.62
CA PRO A 144 -8.73 10.36 -14.17
C PRO A 144 -7.56 11.32 -14.42
N PRO A 145 -7.66 12.18 -15.46
CA PRO A 145 -6.60 13.12 -15.82
C PRO A 145 -6.17 14.03 -14.66
#